data_AF-A0A3M1ZHT0-F1
#
_entry.id   AF-A0A3M1ZHT0-F1
#
_cell.length_a   1.000
_cell.length_b   1.000
_cell.length_c   1.000
_cell.angle_alpha   90.00
_cell.angle_beta   90.00
_cell.angle_gamma   90.00
#
_symmetry.space_group_name_H-M   'P 1'
#
loop_
_entity.id
_entity.type
_entity.pdbx_description
1 polymer ?
#
loop_
_entity_poly.entity_id
_entity_poly.type
_entity_poly.pdbx_seq_one_letter_code
_entity_poly.pdbx_strand_id
1 'polypeptide(L)'
;MPPTPSSNPKDVSPVDLLVVAAHPDDAEIGAGGTVARWAAEGRRVGYLLVTSGEKGTDDPAADPRELARTREAEQRAAARVLGVAEVVFLRYPDQGVEDTPELRREIVRWLRAFRPEVVLTSDPYRRYLWHRDHRMVGQVVLDA
;
A
#
# COMPACT_ATOMS: atom_id res chain seq x y z
N MET A 1 11.99 -16.95 -11.71
CA MET A 1 11.15 -17.19 -10.51
C MET A 1 10.64 -15.84 -10.04
N PRO A 2 9.37 -15.71 -9.63
CA PRO A 2 8.91 -14.48 -9.01
C PRO A 2 9.69 -14.25 -7.72
N PRO A 3 10.09 -13.00 -7.40
CA PRO A 3 10.68 -12.71 -6.10
C PRO A 3 9.64 -13.02 -5.01
N THR A 4 10.07 -13.72 -3.97
CA THR A 4 9.32 -13.87 -2.73
C THR A 4 9.13 -12.49 -2.10
N PRO A 5 7.90 -12.08 -1.71
CA PRO A 5 7.70 -10.75 -1.14
C PRO A 5 8.49 -10.61 0.15
N SER A 6 9.27 -9.56 0.26
CA SER A 6 9.99 -9.28 1.49
C SER A 6 9.04 -8.75 2.56
N SER A 7 8.90 -9.46 3.68
CA SER A 7 8.32 -8.93 4.91
C SER A 7 9.30 -8.11 5.73
N ASN A 8 10.52 -7.89 5.22
CA ASN A 8 11.61 -7.26 5.93
C ASN A 8 12.20 -6.10 5.08
N PRO A 9 12.24 -4.87 5.61
CA PRO A 9 12.79 -3.71 4.90
C PRO A 9 14.21 -3.88 4.35
N LYS A 10 14.98 -4.88 4.79
CA LYS A 10 16.32 -5.14 4.25
C LYS A 10 16.32 -5.89 2.91
N ASP A 11 15.21 -6.52 2.53
CA ASP A 11 15.17 -7.39 1.34
C ASP A 11 14.43 -6.75 0.16
N VAL A 12 14.04 -5.48 0.29
CA VAL A 12 13.53 -4.68 -0.84
C VAL A 12 14.66 -3.88 -1.50
N SER A 13 14.55 -3.68 -2.81
CA SER A 13 15.45 -2.78 -3.54
C SER A 13 14.85 -1.37 -3.65
N PRO A 14 15.69 -0.34 -3.87
CA PRO A 14 15.19 1.00 -4.13
C PRO A 14 14.17 1.07 -5.27
N VAL A 15 13.27 2.05 -5.22
CA VAL A 15 12.24 2.32 -6.23
C VAL A 15 12.26 3.79 -6.62
N ASP A 16 11.82 4.14 -7.82
CA ASP A 16 11.68 5.53 -8.25
C ASP A 16 10.37 6.13 -7.71
N LEU A 17 9.32 5.29 -7.66
CA LEU A 17 7.99 5.64 -7.15
C LEU A 17 7.55 4.63 -6.09
N LEU A 18 7.14 5.13 -4.93
CA LEU A 18 6.45 4.35 -3.91
C LEU A 18 5.00 4.84 -3.77
N VAL A 19 4.03 3.95 -3.97
CA VAL A 19 2.64 4.23 -3.61
C VAL A 19 2.37 3.67 -2.22
N VAL A 20 1.99 4.53 -1.28
CA VAL A 20 1.55 4.14 0.05
C VAL A 20 0.03 4.28 0.11
N ALA A 21 -0.65 3.18 0.41
CA ALA A 21 -2.11 3.09 0.35
C ALA A 21 -2.68 2.42 1.61
N ALA A 22 -3.93 2.75 1.94
CA ALA A 22 -4.59 2.18 3.11
C ALA A 22 -4.99 0.72 2.84
N HIS A 23 -5.62 0.48 1.70
CA HIS A 23 -6.20 -0.81 1.35
C HIS A 23 -5.65 -1.35 0.04
N PRO A 24 -5.70 -2.67 -0.18
CA PRO A 24 -5.66 -3.21 -1.53
C PRO A 24 -6.69 -2.49 -2.42
N ASP A 25 -6.43 -2.32 -3.72
CA ASP A 25 -7.20 -1.56 -4.74
C ASP A 25 -7.01 -0.04 -4.78
N ASP A 26 -6.64 0.61 -3.68
CA ASP A 26 -6.48 2.07 -3.61
C ASP A 26 -5.49 2.61 -4.67
N ALA A 27 -4.38 1.90 -4.85
CA ALA A 27 -3.32 2.28 -5.79
C ALA A 27 -3.82 2.20 -7.23
N GLU A 28 -4.57 1.15 -7.57
CA GLU A 28 -5.20 0.96 -8.88
C GLU A 28 -6.23 2.06 -9.15
N ILE A 29 -7.13 2.32 -8.19
CA ILE A 29 -8.22 3.30 -8.32
C ILE A 29 -7.68 4.72 -8.41
N GLY A 30 -6.71 5.06 -7.56
CA GLY A 30 -6.18 6.42 -7.45
C GLY A 30 -5.14 6.77 -8.50
N ALA A 31 -4.28 5.80 -8.88
CA ALA A 31 -3.08 6.08 -9.66
C ALA A 31 -2.68 4.96 -10.65
N GLY A 32 -3.54 3.98 -10.93
CA GLY A 32 -3.18 2.82 -11.76
C GLY A 32 -2.63 3.19 -13.14
N GLY A 33 -3.20 4.19 -13.80
CA GLY A 33 -2.71 4.69 -15.09
C GLY A 33 -1.31 5.33 -15.00
N THR A 34 -1.04 6.08 -13.92
CA THR A 34 0.28 6.68 -13.66
C THR A 34 1.31 5.60 -13.38
N VAL A 35 0.96 4.62 -12.55
CA VAL A 35 1.81 3.47 -12.22
C VAL A 35 2.18 2.69 -13.47
N ALA A 36 1.18 2.31 -14.29
CA ALA A 36 1.40 1.56 -15.53
C ALA A 36 2.34 2.31 -16.48
N ARG A 37 2.15 3.63 -16.61
CA ARG A 37 3.00 4.49 -17.44
C ARG A 37 4.45 4.52 -16.93
N TRP A 38 4.66 4.73 -15.64
CA TRP A 38 6.01 4.79 -15.05
C TRP A 38 6.74 3.46 -15.21
N ALA A 39 6.06 2.35 -14.96
CA ALA A 39 6.62 1.03 -15.18
C ALA A 39 7.00 0.80 -16.66
N ALA A 40 6.14 1.22 -17.61
CA ALA A 40 6.43 1.12 -19.04
C ALA A 40 7.62 2.01 -19.49
N GLU A 41 7.87 3.12 -18.79
CA GLU A 41 9.05 3.98 -18.98
C GLU A 41 10.33 3.39 -18.34
N GLY A 42 10.26 2.18 -17.77
CA GLY A 42 11.39 1.50 -17.14
C GLY A 42 11.67 1.94 -15.70
N ARG A 43 10.79 2.75 -15.11
CA ARG A 43 10.90 3.15 -13.70
C ARG A 43 10.44 2.02 -12.79
N ARG A 44 11.14 1.85 -11.67
CA ARG A 44 10.82 0.84 -10.67
C ARG A 44 9.76 1.38 -9.72
N VAL A 45 8.59 0.75 -9.70
CA VAL A 45 7.47 1.15 -8.83
C VAL A 45 7.32 0.14 -7.69
N GLY A 46 7.10 0.60 -6.47
CA GLY A 46 6.77 -0.22 -5.31
C GLY A 46 5.44 0.19 -4.67
N TYR A 47 4.77 -0.76 -4.03
CA TYR A 47 3.58 -0.54 -3.22
C TYR A 47 3.83 -0.88 -1.75
N LEU A 48 3.32 -0.03 -0.87
CA LEU A 48 3.27 -0.24 0.58
C LEU A 48 1.83 -0.10 1.06
N LEU A 49 1.23 -1.21 1.48
CA LEU A 49 -0.17 -1.29 1.86
C LEU A 49 -0.26 -1.41 3.39
N VAL A 50 -0.97 -0.48 4.01
CA VAL A 50 -1.05 -0.40 5.47
C VAL A 50 -1.90 -1.55 6.02
N THR A 51 -3.01 -1.89 5.37
CA THR A 51 -3.90 -2.99 5.77
C THR A 51 -3.90 -4.12 4.74
N SER A 52 -4.62 -5.20 5.03
CA SER A 52 -4.92 -6.27 4.05
C SER A 52 -6.36 -6.19 3.52
N GLY A 53 -7.11 -5.15 3.88
CA GLY A 53 -8.48 -4.94 3.41
C GLY A 53 -9.47 -6.00 3.90
N GLU A 54 -9.20 -6.63 5.05
CA GLU A 54 -9.90 -7.80 5.55
C GLU A 54 -11.33 -7.54 6.05
N LYS A 55 -11.83 -6.31 5.99
CA LYS A 55 -13.23 -5.95 6.26
C LYS A 55 -13.99 -5.50 5.00
N GLY A 56 -13.38 -5.65 3.82
CA GLY A 56 -13.98 -5.30 2.52
C GLY A 56 -15.06 -6.27 2.04
N THR A 57 -16.00 -6.68 2.89
CA THR A 57 -17.11 -7.58 2.56
C THR A 57 -18.37 -7.19 3.33
N ASP A 58 -19.54 -7.43 2.74
CA ASP A 58 -20.85 -7.30 3.38
C ASP A 58 -21.35 -8.62 3.99
N ASP A 59 -20.62 -9.74 3.78
CA ASP A 59 -20.95 -11.04 4.37
C ASP A 59 -20.49 -11.10 5.84
N PRO A 60 -21.41 -11.16 6.82
CA PRO A 60 -21.07 -11.23 8.23
C PRO A 60 -20.44 -12.57 8.64
N ALA A 61 -20.52 -13.61 7.80
CA ALA A 61 -19.95 -14.92 8.06
C ALA A 61 -18.54 -15.10 7.47
N ALA A 62 -18.05 -14.15 6.68
CA ALA A 62 -16.74 -14.23 6.08
C ALA A 62 -15.63 -14.23 7.15
N ASP A 63 -14.63 -15.12 7.01
CA ASP A 63 -13.43 -15.08 7.85
C ASP A 63 -12.50 -13.95 7.36
N PRO A 64 -12.23 -12.91 8.18
CA PRO A 64 -11.32 -11.83 7.81
C PRO A 64 -9.93 -12.34 7.39
N ARG A 65 -9.44 -13.45 7.95
CA ARG A 65 -8.12 -13.99 7.58
C ARG A 65 -8.12 -14.64 6.20
N GLU A 66 -9.23 -15.22 5.79
CA GLU A 66 -9.39 -15.74 4.43
C GLU A 66 -9.55 -14.60 3.43
N LEU A 67 -10.33 -13.57 3.77
CA LEU A 67 -10.48 -12.39 2.95
C LEU A 67 -9.14 -11.66 2.78
N ALA A 68 -8.38 -11.44 3.86
CA ALA A 68 -7.05 -10.85 3.82
C ALA A 68 -6.14 -11.57 2.83
N ARG A 69 -6.06 -12.91 2.92
CA ARG A 69 -5.24 -13.75 2.04
C ARG A 69 -5.66 -13.61 0.57
N THR A 70 -6.97 -13.56 0.33
CA THR A 70 -7.55 -13.40 -1.00
C THR A 70 -7.16 -12.04 -1.59
N ARG A 71 -7.43 -10.94 -0.88
CA ARG A 71 -7.10 -9.58 -1.34
C ARG A 71 -5.60 -9.34 -1.50
N GLU A 72 -4.79 -9.92 -0.62
CA GLU A 72 -3.34 -9.95 -0.75
C GLU A 72 -2.88 -10.61 -2.07
N ALA A 73 -3.52 -11.73 -2.46
CA ALA A 73 -3.21 -12.42 -3.71
C ALA A 73 -3.69 -11.63 -4.93
N GLU A 74 -4.89 -11.06 -4.86
CA GLU A 74 -5.49 -10.21 -5.90
C GLU A 74 -4.63 -8.97 -6.17
N GLN A 75 -4.24 -8.24 -5.13
CA GLN A 75 -3.39 -7.06 -5.25
C GLN A 75 -2.05 -7.38 -5.90
N ARG A 76 -1.43 -8.50 -5.54
CA ARG A 76 -0.19 -8.95 -6.20
C ARG A 76 -0.43 -9.30 -7.66
N ALA A 77 -1.58 -9.83 -8.01
CA ALA A 77 -1.94 -10.08 -9.40
C ALA A 77 -2.15 -8.78 -10.18
N ALA A 78 -2.87 -7.81 -9.62
CA ALA A 78 -3.06 -6.48 -10.21
C ALA A 78 -1.73 -5.74 -10.39
N ALA A 79 -0.88 -5.73 -9.35
CA ALA A 79 0.46 -5.16 -9.39
C ALA A 79 1.33 -5.74 -10.51
N ARG A 80 1.26 -7.06 -10.76
CA ARG A 80 1.95 -7.71 -11.89
C ARG A 80 1.46 -7.21 -13.24
N VAL A 81 0.16 -6.97 -13.41
CA VAL A 81 -0.40 -6.43 -14.65
C VAL A 81 0.14 -5.02 -14.91
N LEU A 82 0.32 -4.21 -13.87
CA LEU A 82 0.81 -2.84 -13.98
C LEU A 82 2.34 -2.72 -14.00
N GLY A 83 3.09 -3.82 -13.86
CA GLY A 83 4.56 -3.80 -13.85
C GLY A 83 5.20 -3.32 -12.54
N VAL A 84 4.46 -3.37 -11.44
CA VAL A 84 4.97 -3.03 -10.10
C VAL A 84 5.99 -4.07 -9.65
N ALA A 85 7.13 -3.61 -9.15
CA ALA A 85 8.27 -4.46 -8.81
C ALA A 85 8.19 -5.07 -7.41
N GLU A 86 7.61 -4.34 -6.44
CA GLU A 86 7.54 -4.75 -5.03
C GLU A 86 6.15 -4.44 -4.46
N VAL A 87 5.60 -5.35 -3.67
CA VAL A 87 4.34 -5.15 -2.96
C VAL A 87 4.50 -5.64 -1.52
N VAL A 88 4.37 -4.72 -0.57
CA VAL A 88 4.52 -4.98 0.86
C VAL A 88 3.21 -4.69 1.59
N PHE A 89 2.85 -5.56 2.53
CA PHE A 89 1.69 -5.40 3.40
C PHE A 89 2.17 -5.27 4.85
N LEU A 90 1.80 -4.18 5.52
CA LEU A 90 2.08 -3.96 6.95
C LEU A 90 1.10 -4.73 7.84
N ARG A 91 -0.09 -5.03 7.30
CA ARG A 91 -1.16 -5.80 7.97
C ARG A 91 -1.63 -5.16 9.29
N TYR A 92 -1.70 -3.83 9.33
CA TYR A 92 -2.49 -3.14 10.33
C TYR A 92 -3.98 -3.49 10.14
N PRO A 93 -4.78 -3.49 11.22
CA PRO A 93 -6.20 -3.81 11.12
C PRO A 93 -6.95 -2.84 10.21
N ASP A 94 -7.69 -3.38 9.24
CA ASP A 94 -8.62 -2.63 8.40
C ASP A 94 -9.71 -1.97 9.27
N GLN A 95 -10.05 -0.72 8.97
CA GLN A 95 -10.88 0.20 9.74
C GLN A 95 -10.34 0.51 11.15
N GLY A 96 -9.08 0.18 11.43
CA GLY A 96 -8.42 0.40 12.73
C GLY A 96 -7.12 1.18 12.63
N VAL A 97 -6.86 1.84 11.50
CA VAL A 97 -5.62 2.60 11.31
C VAL A 97 -5.72 3.90 12.11
N GLU A 98 -4.76 4.09 13.02
CA GLU A 98 -4.59 5.32 13.79
C GLU A 98 -3.22 5.93 13.55
N ASP A 99 -3.18 7.25 13.65
CA ASP A 99 -1.94 8.00 13.68
C ASP A 99 -1.21 7.78 15.02
N THR A 100 -0.23 6.88 15.01
CA THR A 100 0.56 6.49 16.18
C THR A 100 2.05 6.67 15.92
N PRO A 101 2.87 6.94 16.95
CA PRO A 101 4.33 6.94 16.81
C PRO A 101 4.88 5.64 16.20
N GLU A 102 4.24 4.51 16.49
CA GLU A 102 4.61 3.19 15.99
C GLU A 102 4.42 3.12 14.48
N LEU A 103 3.24 3.47 13.97
CA LEU A 103 2.96 3.47 12.54
C LEU A 103 3.84 4.48 11.79
N ARG A 104 4.05 5.70 12.33
CA ARG A 104 4.98 6.68 11.74
C ARG A 104 6.39 6.11 11.61
N ARG A 105 6.94 5.50 12.68
CA ARG A 105 8.28 4.88 12.65
C ARG A 105 8.34 3.74 11.63
N GLU A 106 7.27 2.98 11.47
CA GLU A 106 7.22 1.91 10.48
C GLU A 106 7.21 2.45 9.05
N ILE A 107 6.42 3.48 8.75
CA ILE A 107 6.43 4.15 7.45
C ILE A 107 7.82 4.75 7.16
N VAL A 108 8.43 5.48 8.12
CA VAL A 108 9.80 5.99 8.00
C VAL A 108 10.79 4.87 7.64
N ARG A 109 10.67 3.71 8.30
CA ARG A 109 11.55 2.55 8.06
C ARG A 109 11.43 2.04 6.63
N TRP A 110 10.21 1.94 6.10
CA TRP A 110 9.97 1.50 4.72
C TRP A 110 10.39 2.55 3.70
N LEU A 111 10.14 3.84 3.95
CA LEU A 111 10.64 4.93 3.11
C LEU A 111 12.18 4.90 3.02
N ARG A 112 12.88 4.67 4.12
CA ARG A 112 14.35 4.54 4.13
C ARG A 112 14.87 3.30 3.41
N ALA A 113 14.10 2.21 3.41
CA ALA A 113 14.44 0.99 2.69
C ALA A 113 14.26 1.15 1.17
N PHE A 114 13.10 1.67 0.77
CA PHE A 114 12.74 1.89 -0.63
C PHE A 114 13.45 3.09 -1.26
N ARG A 115 13.89 4.07 -0.47
CA ARG A 115 14.54 5.32 -0.91
C ARG A 115 13.85 5.97 -2.14
N PRO A 116 12.52 6.14 -2.15
CA PRO A 116 11.81 6.64 -3.31
C PRO A 116 12.19 8.08 -3.65
N GLU A 117 12.23 8.42 -4.93
CA GLU A 117 12.29 9.82 -5.39
C GLU A 117 10.93 10.50 -5.24
N VAL A 118 9.85 9.74 -5.49
CA VAL A 118 8.47 10.21 -5.38
C VAL A 118 7.64 9.25 -4.53
N VAL A 119 6.85 9.82 -3.62
CA VAL A 119 5.84 9.10 -2.84
C VAL A 119 4.45 9.57 -3.26
N LEU A 120 3.56 8.63 -3.55
CA LEU A 120 2.12 8.87 -3.76
C LEU A 120 1.33 8.30 -2.59
N THR A 121 0.34 9.06 -2.12
CA THR A 121 -0.57 8.66 -1.05
C THR A 121 -1.93 9.36 -1.22
N SER A 122 -2.92 8.96 -0.43
CA SER A 122 -4.21 9.63 -0.36
C SER A 122 -4.09 11.03 0.25
N ASP A 123 -4.71 12.04 -0.35
CA ASP A 123 -4.81 13.39 0.22
C ASP A 123 -5.71 13.37 1.48
N PRO A 124 -5.16 13.58 2.69
CA PRO A 124 -5.94 13.52 3.92
C PRO A 124 -6.92 14.69 4.09
N TYR A 125 -6.74 15.78 3.32
CA TYR A 125 -7.58 16.98 3.35
C TYR A 125 -8.67 16.97 2.27
N ARG A 126 -8.76 15.90 1.45
CA ARG A 126 -9.78 15.76 0.42
C ARG A 126 -11.18 15.84 1.04
N ARG A 127 -11.97 16.80 0.56
CA ARG A 127 -13.36 16.99 1.00
C ARG A 127 -14.16 15.70 0.77
N TYR A 128 -14.94 15.29 1.78
CA TYR A 128 -15.76 14.08 1.77
C TYR A 128 -14.99 12.75 1.70
N LEU A 129 -13.70 12.74 2.05
CA LEU A 129 -12.98 11.49 2.33
C LEU A 129 -13.44 10.94 3.69
N TRP A 130 -14.51 10.16 3.69
CA TRP A 130 -15.18 9.69 4.91
C TRP A 130 -14.48 8.52 5.60
N HIS A 131 -13.81 7.66 4.84
CA HIS A 131 -13.18 6.48 5.40
C HIS A 131 -11.90 6.88 6.15
N ARG A 132 -11.85 6.52 7.44
CA ARG A 132 -10.83 6.98 8.39
C ARG A 132 -9.43 6.57 7.98
N ASP A 133 -9.26 5.33 7.54
CA ASP A 133 -7.94 4.80 7.20
C ASP A 133 -7.23 5.64 6.12
N HIS A 134 -7.88 6.04 5.02
CA HIS A 134 -7.19 6.89 4.04
C HIS A 134 -6.78 8.25 4.63
N ARG A 135 -7.59 8.85 5.52
CA ARG A 135 -7.18 10.09 6.20
C ARG A 135 -5.95 9.87 7.08
N MET A 136 -5.92 8.78 7.84
CA MET A 136 -4.80 8.49 8.74
C MET A 136 -3.55 8.09 7.97
N VAL A 137 -3.66 7.24 6.94
CA VAL A 137 -2.53 6.87 6.08
C VAL A 137 -1.99 8.09 5.33
N GLY A 138 -2.86 8.91 4.74
CA GLY A 138 -2.47 10.16 4.11
C GLY A 138 -1.70 11.07 5.06
N GLN A 139 -2.24 11.33 6.26
CA GLN A 139 -1.61 12.16 7.28
C GLN A 139 -0.26 11.60 7.74
N VAL A 140 -0.21 10.32 8.08
CA VAL A 140 1.00 9.65 8.58
C VAL A 140 2.10 9.66 7.53
N VAL A 141 1.78 9.47 6.25
CA VAL A 141 2.77 9.50 5.16
C VAL A 141 3.34 10.92 4.98
N LEU A 142 2.53 11.97 5.15
CA LEU A 142 3.02 13.35 5.11
C LEU A 142 3.94 13.70 6.29
N ASP A 143 3.73 13.06 7.45
CA ASP A 143 4.51 13.31 8.67
C ASP A 143 5.77 12.42 8.80
N ALA A 144 5.97 11.45 7.91
CA ALA A 144 7.01 10.41 7.98
C ALA A 144 8.36 10.80 7.34
#